data_AF-A0AAN7JMN0-F1
#
_entry.id   AF-A0AAN7JMN0-F1
#
_cell.length_a   1.000
_cell.length_b   1.000
_cell.length_c   1.000
_cell.angle_alpha   90.00
_cell.angle_beta   90.00
_cell.angle_gamma   90.00
#
_symmetry.space_group_name_H-M   'P 1'
#
loop_
_entity.id
_entity.type
_entity.pdbx_description
1 polymer ?
#
loop_
_entity_poly.entity_id
_entity_poly.type
_entity_poly.pdbx_seq_one_letter_code
_entity_poly.pdbx_strand_id
1 'polypeptide(L)'
;MSFLSSADIWSIGCTVIEMATGKPPWSQQYQEVAALFHIGTTKSHPPIPLHLSAEAKDFLLKCLHKESHLRPTTSEMLQHPFVTTELVEAQMLLHTSGNGNPIAALGDGLRNLN
;
A
#
# COMPACT_ATOMS: atom_id res chain seq x y z
N MET A 1 10.75 10.27 21.12
CA MET A 1 10.08 10.69 19.87
C MET A 1 9.50 9.50 19.07
N SER A 2 9.33 8.31 19.69
CA SER A 2 8.94 7.06 18.99
C SER A 2 7.43 6.80 18.93
N PHE A 3 6.63 7.37 19.84
CA PHE A 3 5.19 7.08 19.91
C PHE A 3 4.37 7.70 18.78
N LEU A 4 4.75 8.89 18.30
CA LEU A 4 4.05 9.57 17.21
C LEU A 4 4.17 8.79 15.90
N SER A 5 5.40 8.40 15.53
CA SER A 5 5.63 7.63 14.30
C SER A 5 4.86 6.31 14.29
N SER A 6 4.73 5.64 15.43
CA SER A 6 3.94 4.41 15.53
C SER A 6 2.43 4.67 15.43
N ALA A 7 1.94 5.75 16.06
CA ALA A 7 0.54 6.16 15.95
C ALA A 7 0.16 6.52 14.51
N ASP A 8 1.05 7.20 13.78
CA ASP A 8 0.86 7.54 12.37
C ASP A 8 0.71 6.28 11.50
N ILE A 9 1.51 5.24 11.76
CA ILE A 9 1.41 3.94 11.07
C ILE A 9 0.06 3.27 11.29
N TRP A 10 -0.48 3.36 12.51
CA TRP A 10 -1.84 2.87 12.79
C TRP A 10 -2.89 3.67 12.03
N SER A 11 -2.79 4.99 12.02
CA SER A 11 -3.70 5.87 11.28
C SER A 11 -3.69 5.57 9.79
N ILE A 12 -2.53 5.28 9.19
CA ILE A 12 -2.43 4.82 7.80
C ILE A 12 -3.22 3.52 7.59
N GLY A 13 -3.07 2.54 8.48
CA GLY A 13 -3.85 1.29 8.43
C GLY A 13 -5.36 1.54 8.46
N CYS A 14 -5.83 2.45 9.31
CA CYS A 14 -7.23 2.87 9.35
C CYS A 14 -7.67 3.52 8.03
N THR A 15 -6.87 4.42 7.47
CA THR A 15 -7.17 5.07 6.18
C THR A 15 -7.25 4.06 5.04
N VAL A 16 -6.36 3.06 5.00
CA VAL A 16 -6.42 2.00 3.98
C VAL A 16 -7.71 1.17 4.10
N ILE A 17 -8.17 0.86 5.32
CA ILE A 17 -9.46 0.20 5.54
C ILE A 17 -10.62 1.09 5.07
N GLU A 18 -10.56 2.38 5.38
CA GLU A 18 -11.58 3.33 4.95
C GLU A 18 -11.64 3.42 3.42
N MET A 19 -10.50 3.49 2.74
CA MET A 19 -10.44 3.47 1.28
C MET A 19 -10.99 2.16 0.69
N ALA A 20 -10.67 1.01 1.30
CA ALA A 20 -11.14 -0.29 0.81
C ALA A 20 -12.65 -0.51 1.01
N THR A 21 -13.24 0.12 2.04
CA THR A 21 -14.65 -0.09 2.40
C THR A 21 -15.58 1.06 2.04
N GLY A 22 -15.02 2.22 1.73
CA GLY A 22 -15.74 3.49 1.57
C GLY A 22 -16.39 3.99 2.86
N LYS A 23 -15.98 3.49 4.02
CA LYS A 23 -16.61 3.77 5.32
C LYS A 23 -15.57 3.90 6.43
N PRO A 24 -15.83 4.69 7.48
CA PRO A 24 -14.94 4.77 8.63
C PRO A 24 -14.70 3.39 9.27
N PRO A 25 -13.51 3.16 9.87
CA PRO A 25 -13.22 1.92 10.56
C PRO A 25 -14.24 1.70 11.71
N TRP A 26 -14.61 0.44 11.94
CA TRP A 26 -15.66 0.00 12.89
C TRP A 26 -17.11 0.47 12.62
N SER A 27 -17.38 1.21 11.54
CA SER A 27 -18.73 1.74 11.24
C SER A 27 -19.84 0.67 11.11
N GLN A 28 -19.49 -0.58 10.84
CA GLN A 28 -20.45 -1.70 10.80
C GLN A 28 -20.84 -2.21 12.20
N GLN A 29 -19.99 -1.99 13.21
CA GLN A 29 -20.13 -2.54 14.55
C GLN A 29 -20.60 -1.48 15.54
N TYR A 30 -20.18 -0.23 15.35
CA TYR A 30 -20.40 0.86 16.30
C TYR A 30 -20.75 2.17 15.59
N GLN A 31 -21.59 2.98 16.23
CA GLN A 31 -21.69 4.41 15.92
C GLN A 31 -20.44 5.15 16.45
N GLU A 32 -20.14 6.33 15.92
CA GLU A 32 -18.87 7.06 16.14
C GLU A 32 -18.45 7.17 17.62
N VAL A 33 -19.37 7.60 18.50
CA VAL A 33 -19.08 7.74 19.94
C VAL A 33 -18.81 6.38 20.60
N ALA A 34 -19.55 5.35 20.22
CA ALA A 34 -19.34 3.99 20.70
C ALA A 34 -18.01 3.40 20.16
N ALA A 35 -17.63 3.74 18.92
CA ALA A 35 -16.35 3.35 18.34
C ALA A 35 -15.19 3.98 19.11
N LEU A 36 -15.27 5.26 19.47
CA LEU A 36 -14.26 5.92 20.30
C LEU A 36 -14.11 5.26 21.67
N PHE A 37 -15.23 4.97 22.34
CA PHE A 37 -15.21 4.25 23.61
C PHE A 37 -14.62 2.84 23.46
N HIS A 38 -14.98 2.13 22.40
CA HIS A 38 -14.41 0.83 22.08
C HIS A 38 -12.90 0.93 21.90
N ILE A 39 -12.40 1.85 21.06
CA ILE A 39 -10.96 2.08 20.83
C ILE A 39 -10.21 2.38 22.13
N GLY A 40 -10.79 3.19 23.03
CA GLY A 40 -10.16 3.54 24.30
C GLY A 40 -10.13 2.41 25.34
N THR A 41 -11.00 1.41 25.20
CA THR A 41 -11.15 0.30 26.16
C THR A 41 -10.64 -1.04 25.64
N THR A 42 -10.56 -1.19 24.32
CA THR A 42 -10.06 -2.37 23.65
C THR A 42 -8.60 -2.22 23.25
N LYS A 43 -7.97 -3.34 22.92
CA LYS A 43 -6.71 -3.37 22.17
C LYS A 43 -6.86 -4.08 20.81
N SER A 44 -8.09 -4.20 20.32
CA SER A 44 -8.43 -4.80 19.03
C SER A 44 -8.28 -3.79 17.89
N HIS A 45 -7.76 -4.25 16.76
CA HIS A 45 -7.73 -3.49 15.50
C HIS A 45 -9.11 -3.51 14.81
N PRO A 46 -9.36 -2.59 13.84
CA PRO A 46 -10.58 -2.65 13.02
C PRO A 46 -10.59 -3.90 12.14
N PRO A 47 -11.77 -4.45 11.81
CA PRO A 47 -11.87 -5.66 11.00
C PRO A 47 -11.26 -5.43 9.60
N ILE A 48 -10.40 -6.36 9.18
CA ILE A 48 -9.77 -6.32 7.85
C ILE A 48 -10.71 -6.96 6.82
N PRO A 49 -11.04 -6.28 5.71
CA PRO A 49 -11.95 -6.84 4.70
C PRO A 49 -11.40 -8.11 4.02
N LEU A 50 -12.24 -9.13 3.90
CA LEU A 50 -11.84 -10.44 3.36
C LEU A 50 -11.50 -10.43 1.86
N HIS A 51 -12.02 -9.47 1.10
CA HIS A 51 -11.84 -9.38 -0.35
C HIS A 51 -10.49 -8.75 -0.75
N LEU A 52 -9.70 -8.25 0.20
CA LEU A 52 -8.39 -7.67 -0.09
C LEU A 52 -7.37 -8.74 -0.49
N SER A 53 -6.35 -8.32 -1.25
CA SER A 53 -5.21 -9.16 -1.62
C SER A 53 -4.43 -9.63 -0.38
N ALA A 54 -3.60 -10.66 -0.54
CA ALA A 54 -2.79 -11.18 0.56
C ALA A 54 -1.80 -10.12 1.05
N GLU A 55 -1.20 -9.37 0.12
CA GLU A 55 -0.23 -8.31 0.38
C GLU A 55 -0.88 -7.15 1.14
N ALA A 56 -2.11 -6.77 0.77
CA ALA A 56 -2.86 -5.72 1.46
C ALA A 56 -3.24 -6.14 2.89
N LYS A 57 -3.67 -7.39 3.08
CA LYS A 57 -3.98 -7.92 4.41
C LYS A 57 -2.74 -7.95 5.31
N ASP A 58 -1.62 -8.40 4.76
CA ASP A 58 -0.34 -8.44 5.47
C ASP A 58 0.16 -7.03 5.84
N PHE A 59 0.04 -6.07 4.93
CA PHE A 59 0.32 -4.65 5.21
C PHE A 59 -0.53 -4.12 6.36
N LEU A 60 -1.84 -4.36 6.32
CA LEU A 60 -2.78 -3.92 7.36
C LEU A 60 -2.49 -4.56 8.72
N LEU A 61 -2.14 -5.85 8.76
CA LEU A 61 -1.78 -6.54 10.01
C LEU A 61 -0.53 -5.94 10.65
N LYS A 62 0.45 -5.51 9.84
CA LYS A 62 1.65 -4.80 10.33
C LYS A 62 1.31 -3.41 10.85
N CYS A 63 0.53 -2.63 10.10
CA CYS A 63 0.12 -1.28 10.52
C CYS A 63 -0.71 -1.29 11.80
N LEU A 64 -1.61 -2.26 11.92
CA LEU A 64 -2.59 -2.35 13.00
C LEU A 64 -2.11 -3.30 14.11
N HIS A 65 -0.80 -3.48 14.24
CA HIS A 65 -0.25 -4.26 15.32
C HIS A 65 -0.58 -3.59 16.67
N LYS A 66 -1.16 -4.38 17.57
CA LYS A 66 -1.61 -3.96 18.90
C LYS A 66 -0.51 -3.28 19.70
N GLU A 67 0.65 -3.92 19.78
CA GLU A 67 1.81 -3.39 20.49
C GLU A 67 2.53 -2.38 19.58
N SER A 68 2.57 -1.11 20.00
CA SER A 68 3.08 0.00 19.19
C SER A 68 4.56 -0.14 18.81
N HIS A 69 5.37 -0.73 19.68
CA HIS A 69 6.80 -0.95 19.44
C HIS A 69 7.09 -2.10 18.47
N LEU A 70 6.08 -2.92 18.15
CA LEU A 70 6.18 -3.99 17.15
C LEU A 70 5.68 -3.53 15.76
N ARG A 71 5.14 -2.32 15.65
CA ARG A 71 4.80 -1.75 14.35
C ARG A 71 6.10 -1.38 13.62
N PRO A 72 6.24 -1.71 12.33
CA PRO A 72 7.40 -1.31 11.55
C PRO A 72 7.49 0.21 11.41
N THR A 73 8.69 0.68 11.10
CA THR A 73 8.93 2.07 10.74
C THR A 73 8.31 2.41 9.38
N THR A 74 8.06 3.70 9.14
CA THR A 74 7.58 4.18 7.84
C THR A 74 8.49 3.74 6.69
N SER A 75 9.81 3.78 6.89
CA SER A 75 10.78 3.35 5.88
C SER A 75 10.61 1.87 5.51
N GLU A 76 10.36 1.00 6.49
CA GLU A 76 10.10 -0.43 6.25
C GLU A 76 8.75 -0.64 5.55
N MET A 77 7.71 0.09 5.96
CA MET A 77 6.39 0.01 5.33
C MET A 77 6.40 0.49 3.87
N LEU A 78 7.21 1.48 3.53
CA LEU A 78 7.37 1.97 2.15
C LEU A 78 7.98 0.93 1.21
N GLN A 79 8.73 -0.04 1.74
CA GLN A 79 9.31 -1.14 0.97
C GLN A 79 8.38 -2.37 0.90
N HIS A 80 7.22 -2.33 1.56
CA HIS A 80 6.30 -3.44 1.61
C HIS A 80 5.72 -3.74 0.21
N PRO A 81 5.54 -5.02 -0.18
CA PRO A 81 4.99 -5.40 -1.49
C PRO A 81 3.70 -4.67 -1.85
N PHE A 82 2.77 -4.53 -0.90
CA PHE A 82 1.53 -3.75 -1.07
C PHE A 82 1.75 -2.33 -1.64
N VAL A 83 2.86 -1.66 -1.31
CA VAL A 83 3.19 -0.31 -1.77
C VAL A 83 4.04 -0.34 -3.04
N THR A 84 4.88 -1.37 -3.21
CA THR A 84 5.88 -1.41 -4.28
C THR A 84 5.40 -2.14 -5.54
N THR A 85 4.36 -2.96 -5.48
CA THR A 85 3.88 -3.74 -6.64
C THR A 85 3.53 -2.86 -7.85
N GLU A 86 2.82 -1.74 -7.68
CA GLU A 86 2.49 -0.85 -8.81
C GLU A 86 3.69 -0.06 -9.35
N LEU A 87 4.65 0.30 -8.49
CA LEU A 87 5.88 0.98 -8.92
C LEU A 87 6.70 0.07 -9.84
N VAL A 88 6.73 -1.23 -9.55
CA VAL A 88 7.41 -2.21 -10.38
C VAL A 88 6.68 -2.39 -11.71
N GLU A 89 5.34 -2.45 -11.75
CA GLU A 89 4.58 -2.55 -13.00
C GLU A 89 4.75 -1.29 -13.87
N ALA A 90 4.67 -0.10 -13.29
CA ALA A 90 4.88 1.17 -13.99
C ALA A 90 6.32 1.30 -14.52
N GLN A 91 7.33 0.92 -13.73
CA GLN A 91 8.72 0.83 -14.18
C GLN A 91 8.90 -0.26 -15.24
N MET A 92 8.12 -1.35 -15.15
CA MET A 92 8.16 -2.40 -16.14
C MET A 92 7.66 -1.92 -17.51
N LEU A 93 6.58 -1.14 -17.53
CA LEU A 93 6.07 -0.52 -18.75
C LEU A 93 7.04 0.51 -19.34
N LEU A 94 7.82 1.21 -18.51
CA LEU A 94 8.78 2.21 -18.97
C LEU A 94 10.05 1.60 -19.60
N HIS A 95 10.59 0.49 -19.08
CA HIS A 95 11.82 -0.10 -19.65
C HIS A 95 11.59 -0.92 -20.93
N THR A 96 10.37 -1.41 -21.20
CA THR A 96 10.05 -2.12 -22.45
C THR A 96 10.00 -1.20 -23.68
N SER A 97 9.98 0.13 -23.50
CA SER A 97 9.98 1.11 -24.60
C SER A 97 11.38 1.55 -25.05
N GLY A 98 12.46 1.03 -24.46
CA GLY A 98 13.81 1.61 -24.57
C GLY A 98 14.87 0.79 -25.30
N ASN A 99 14.55 -0.29 -26.01
CA ASN A 99 15.58 -1.14 -26.65
C ASN A 99 15.37 -1.46 -28.14
N GLY A 100 14.67 -0.59 -28.87
CA GLY A 100 14.74 -0.54 -30.33
C GLY A 100 15.65 0.63 -30.73
N ASN A 101 16.91 0.35 -31.07
CA ASN A 101 17.85 1.36 -31.55
C ASN A 101 17.34 1.91 -32.91
N PRO A 102 16.80 3.15 -33.01
CA PRO A 102 16.16 3.63 -34.24
C PRO A 102 17.16 3.80 -35.40
N ILE A 103 18.45 3.88 -35.05
CA ILE A 103 19.55 4.11 -35.98
C ILE A 103 19.82 2.86 -36.84
N ALA A 104 19.52 1.65 -36.34
CA ALA A 104 19.71 0.41 -37.10
C ALA A 104 18.68 0.27 -38.25
N ALA A 105 17.48 0.84 -38.12
CA ALA A 105 16.42 0.74 -39.13
C ALA A 105 16.60 1.68 -40.33
N LEU A 106 17.45 2.71 -40.22
CA LEU A 106 17.71 3.68 -41.28
C LEU A 106 18.86 3.25 -42.23
N GLY A 107 19.65 2.24 -41.85
CA GLY A 107 20.80 1.78 -42.65
C GLY A 107 20.45 0.76 -43.75
N ASP A 108 19.40 -0.03 -43.57
CA ASP A 108 19.06 -1.12 -44.49
C ASP A 108 18.14 -0.70 -45.65
N GLY A 109 17.54 0.50 -45.60
CA GLY A 109 16.65 1.02 -46.64
C GLY A 109 17.35 1.64 -47.86
N LEU A 110 18.63 1.98 -47.77
CA LEU A 110 19.37 2.71 -48.83
C LEU A 110 20.27 1.81 -49.70
N ARG A 111 20.26 0.49 -49.49
CA ARG A 111 21.04 -0.47 -50.28
C ARG A 111 20.25 -1.19 -51.38
N ASN A 112 18.94 -0.94 -51.49
CA ASN A 112 18.05 -1.58 -52.47
C ASN A 112 17.36 -0.59 -53.44
N LEU A 113 17.96 0.58 -53.67
CA LEU A 113 17.56 1.45 -54.78
C LEU A 113 18.65 1.39 -55.85
N ASN A 114 18.36 0.55 -56.83
CA ASN A 114 18.91 0.52 -58.18
C ASN A 114 18.97 1.91 -58.82
#